data_AF-A0A959GVA0-F1
#
_entry.id   AF-A0A959GVA0-F1
#
_cell.length_a   1.000
_cell.length_b   1.000
_cell.length_c   1.000
_cell.angle_alpha   90.00
_cell.angle_beta   90.00
_cell.angle_gamma   90.00
#
_symmetry.space_group_name_H-M   'P 1'
#
loop_
_entity.id
_entity.type
_entity.pdbx_description
1 polymer ?
#
loop_
_entity_poly.entity_id
_entity_poly.type
_entity_poly.pdbx_seq_one_letter_code
_entity_poly.pdbx_strand_id
1 'polypeptide(L)' 'MDFRRGKLSDAALIELYRQLLMPRMIEEKMLLLLRQGKISKWFSGIGQEAISVGATLALLPDEVMFTMHRNL' A
#
# COMPACT_ATOMS: atom_id res chain seq x y z
N MET A 1 -1.76 -21.69 -6.15
CA MET A 1 -0.73 -20.73 -5.67
C MET A 1 -0.09 -21.35 -4.45
N ASP A 2 1.23 -21.55 -4.48
CA ASP A 2 1.99 -22.05 -3.32
C ASP A 2 2.56 -20.83 -2.57
N PHE A 3 2.07 -20.57 -1.35
CA PHE A 3 2.45 -19.39 -0.56
C PHE A 3 3.52 -19.75 0.46
N ARG A 4 4.75 -19.29 0.24
CA ARG A 4 5.88 -19.56 1.13
C ARG A 4 6.03 -18.47 2.18
N ARG A 5 5.78 -18.81 3.45
CA ARG A 5 5.94 -17.90 4.60
C ARG A 5 7.38 -17.46 4.90
N GLY A 6 8.38 -18.20 4.40
CA GLY A 6 9.79 -17.96 4.72
C GLY A 6 10.05 -17.99 6.23
N LYS A 7 10.81 -17.02 6.73
CA LYS A 7 11.17 -16.88 8.16
C LYS A 7 10.20 -15.99 8.96
N LEU A 8 9.09 -15.56 8.36
CA LEU A 8 8.17 -14.63 9.02
C LEU A 8 7.30 -15.36 10.06
N SER A 9 7.05 -14.69 11.18
CA SER A 9 6.10 -15.12 12.20
C SER A 9 4.68 -14.77 11.77
N ASP A 10 3.69 -15.47 12.34
CA ASP A 10 2.28 -15.20 12.02
C ASP A 10 1.88 -13.77 12.44
N ALA A 11 2.44 -13.28 13.55
CA ALA A 11 2.26 -11.90 13.98
C ALA A 11 2.81 -10.88 12.96
N ALA A 12 3.98 -11.14 12.38
CA ALA A 12 4.54 -10.28 11.33
C ALA A 12 3.69 -10.31 10.06
N LEU A 13 3.18 -11.48 9.67
CA LEU A 13 2.29 -11.61 8.51
C LEU A 13 0.97 -10.87 8.70
N ILE A 14 0.38 -10.94 9.90
CA ILE A 14 -0.83 -10.20 10.24
C ILE A 14 -0.57 -8.70 10.22
N GLU A 15 0.58 -8.25 10.74
CA GLU A 15 0.93 -6.84 10.73
C GLU A 15 1.12 -6.32 9.31
N LEU A 16 1.86 -7.03 8.46
CA LEU A 16 2.00 -6.70 7.04
C LEU A 16 0.63 -6.59 6.36
N TYR A 17 -0.29 -7.53 6.62
CA TYR A 17 -1.64 -7.47 6.07
C TYR A 17 -2.40 -6.22 6.54
N ARG A 18 -2.32 -5.87 7.83
CA ARG A 18 -2.96 -4.66 8.36
C ARG A 18 -2.43 -3.39 7.71
N GLN A 19 -1.12 -3.32 7.48
CA GLN A 19 -0.49 -2.17 6.82
C GLN A 19 -0.95 -2.02 5.36
N LEU A 20 -1.34 -3.10 4.68
CA LEU A 20 -1.93 -3.04 3.33
C LEU A 20 -3.38 -2.51 3.31
N LEU A 21 -4.10 -2.54 4.43
CA LEU A 21 -5.51 -2.13 4.47
C LEU A 21 -5.66 -0.63 4.21
N MET A 22 -4.80 0.19 4.81
CA MET A 22 -4.90 1.65 4.67
C MET A 22 -4.77 2.12 3.21
N PRO A 23 -3.70 1.79 2.47
CA PRO A 23 -3.59 2.20 1.07
C PRO A 23 -4.75 1.66 0.23
N ARG A 24 -5.22 0.42 0.48
CA ARG A 24 -6.40 -0.12 -0.21
C ARG A 24 -7.67 0.68 0.04
N MET A 25 -7.93 1.07 1.29
CA MET A 25 -9.10 1.88 1.65
C MET A 25 -9.04 3.27 1.02
N ILE A 26 -7.85 3.88 0.94
CA ILE A 26 -7.66 5.16 0.25
C ILE A 26 -7.96 4.99 -1.24
N GLU A 27 -7.38 3.98 -1.90
CA GLU A 27 -7.62 3.69 -3.31
C GLU A 27 -9.11 3.57 -3.64
N GLU A 28 -9.85 2.77 -2.88
CA GLU A 28 -11.29 2.58 -3.07
C GLU A 28 -12.07 3.88 -2.87
N LYS A 29 -11.76 4.63 -1.81
CA LYS A 29 -12.40 5.92 -1.53
C LYS A 29 -12.11 6.93 -2.63
N MET A 30 -10.88 7.02 -3.11
CA MET A 30 -10.50 7.99 -4.12
C MET A 30 -11.12 7.67 -5.48
N LEU A 31 -11.24 6.39 -5.85
CA LEU A 31 -12.00 5.98 -7.03
C LEU A 31 -13.50 6.32 -6.91
N LEU A 32 -14.11 6.16 -5.73
CA LEU A 32 -15.48 6.58 -5.49
C LEU A 32 -15.64 8.11 -5.65
N LEU A 33 -14.75 8.90 -5.06
CA LEU A 33 -14.77 10.36 -5.16
C LEU A 33 -14.57 10.83 -6.60
N LEU A 34 -13.69 10.17 -7.35
CA LEU A 34 -13.46 10.46 -8.77
C LEU A 34 -14.74 10.24 -9.59
N ARG A 35 -15.40 9.09 -9.39
CA ARG A 35 -16.67 8.77 -10.08
C ARG A 35 -17.82 9.70 -9.69
N GLN A 36 -17.80 10.24 -8.47
CA GLN A 36 -18.74 11.27 -8.01
C GLN A 36 -18.41 12.67 -8.54
N GLY A 37 -17.30 12.86 -9.26
CA GLY A 37 -16.84 14.17 -9.72
C GLY A 37 -16.36 15.09 -8.60
N LYS A 38 -16.12 14.57 -7.39
CA LYS A 38 -15.65 15.36 -6.22
C LYS A 38 -14.16 15.64 -6.28
N ILE A 39 -13.41 14.86 -7.04
CA ILE A 39 -12.00 15.10 -7.38
C ILE A 39 -11.82 14.98 -8.89
N SER A 40 -10.83 15.66 -9.45
CA SER A 40 -10.60 15.71 -10.89
C SER A 40 -9.68 14.60 -11.42
N LYS A 41 -8.84 14.00 -10.57
CA LYS A 41 -7.84 13.01 -10.99
C LYS A 41 -7.44 12.07 -9.85
N TRP A 42 -7.27 10.79 -10.17
CA TRP A 42 -6.66 9.80 -9.30
C TRP A 42 -5.84 8.79 -10.12
N PHE A 43 -4.62 8.49 -9.68
CA PHE A 43 -3.77 7.50 -10.32
C PHE A 43 -3.73 6.25 -9.46
N SER A 44 -4.63 5.32 -9.74
CA SER A 44 -4.77 4.13 -8.91
C SER A 44 -3.53 3.24 -8.97
N GLY A 45 -3.05 2.83 -7.79
CA GLY A 45 -2.03 1.81 -7.57
C GLY A 45 -2.61 0.49 -7.04
N ILE A 46 -3.92 0.24 -7.19
CA ILE A 46 -4.55 -1.03 -6.77
C ILE A 46 -3.77 -2.23 -7.32
N GLY A 47 -3.36 -3.12 -6.42
CA GLY A 47 -2.53 -4.28 -6.74
C GLY A 47 -1.02 -4.04 -6.58
N GLN A 48 -0.58 -2.83 -6.24
CA GLN A 48 0.82 -2.46 -6.01
C GLN A 48 1.12 -2.10 -4.54
N GLU A 49 0.15 -2.27 -3.63
CA GLU A 49 0.26 -1.83 -2.23
C GLU A 49 1.44 -2.47 -1.50
N ALA A 50 1.75 -3.72 -1.82
CA ALA A 50 2.86 -4.46 -1.22
C ALA A 50 4.22 -3.83 -1.52
N ILE A 51 4.37 -3.11 -2.63
CA ILE A 51 5.63 -2.44 -2.99
C ILE A 51 5.85 -1.25 -2.05
N SER A 52 4.87 -0.35 -1.91
CA SER A 52 4.99 0.82 -1.04
C SER A 52 5.11 0.43 0.44
N VAL A 53 4.22 -0.43 0.92
CA VAL A 53 4.21 -0.86 2.33
C VAL A 53 5.47 -1.65 2.65
N GLY A 54 5.85 -2.60 1.79
CA GLY A 54 7.05 -3.41 1.99
C GLY A 54 8.33 -2.58 1.98
N ALA A 55 8.45 -1.64 1.05
CA ALA A 55 9.61 -0.74 0.99
C ALA A 55 9.68 0.15 2.24
N THR A 56 8.58 0.82 2.61
CA THR A 56 8.56 1.75 3.76
C THR A 56 8.79 1.06 5.10
N LEU A 57 8.29 -0.16 5.30
CA LEU A 57 8.54 -0.94 6.51
C LEU A 57 9.99 -1.44 6.63
N ALA A 58 10.73 -1.50 5.53
CA ALA A 58 12.12 -1.90 5.51
C ALA A 58 13.10 -0.73 5.72
N LEU A 59 12.63 0.52 5.56
CA LEU A 59 13.45 1.71 5.73
C LEU A 59 13.70 2.02 7.20
N LEU A 60 14.86 2.62 7.48
CA LEU A 60 15.16 3.25 8.76
C LEU A 60 14.52 4.65 8.84
N PRO A 61 14.26 5.17 10.05
CA PRO A 61 13.59 6.47 10.22
C PRO A 61 14.34 7.67 9.62
N ASP A 62 15.65 7.56 9.39
CA ASP A 62 16.52 8.60 8.85
C ASP A 62 16.82 8.44 7.35
N GLU A 63 16.28 7.42 6.70
CA GLU A 63 16.40 7.23 5.26
C GLU A 63 15.41 8.09 4.47
N VAL A 64 15.81 8.49 3.26
CA VAL A 64 15.02 9.36 2.37
C VAL A 64 14.39 8.55 1.25
N MET A 65 13.10 8.77 1.01
CA MET A 65 12.35 8.16 -0.10
C MET A 65 11.84 9.22 -1.08
N PHE A 66 12.00 8.95 -2.36
CA PHE A 66 11.38 9.73 -3.44
C PHE A 66 10.17 8.96 -3.98
N THR A 67 9.02 9.62 -4.06
CA THR A 67 7.76 8.98 -4.45
C THR A 67 7.39 9.30 -5.90
N MET A 68 6.63 8.40 -6.52
CA MET A 68 5.96 8.59 -7.80
C MET A 68 4.44 8.62 -7.59
N HIS A 69 3.68 8.94 -8.64
CA HIS A 69 2.22 9.12 -8.62
C HIS A 69 1.39 7.87 -8.24
N ARG A 70 2.02 6.72 -8.00
CA ARG A 70 1.39 5.48 -7.52
C ARG A 70 2.02 4.90 -6.24
N ASN A 71 2.90 5.65 -5.58
CA ASN A 71 3.54 5.20 -4.34
C ASN A 71 2.78 5.72 -3.12
N LEU A 72 1.58 5.17 -2.96
CA LEU A 72 0.73 5.36 -1.79
C LEU A 72 1.09 4.36 -0.69
#